data_AF-A0A4R1QKC6-F1
#
_entry.id   AF-A0A4R1QKC6-F1
#
_cell.length_a   1.000
_cell.length_b   1.000
_cell.length_c   1.000
_cell.angle_alpha   90.00
_cell.angle_beta   90.00
_cell.angle_gamma   90.00
#
_symmetry.space_group_name_H-M   'P 1'
#
loop_
_entity.id
_entity.type
_entity.pdbx_description
1 polymer ?
#
loop_
_entity_poly.entity_id
_entity_poly.type
_entity_poly.pdbx_seq_one_letter_code
_entity_poly.pdbx_strand_id
1 'polypeptide(L)'
;MKFIHLISKSRNQILILTSRGYVLQQGLAEYQNEQLKLAFNIGKCFLQLGDYSDLIKARILFNHLYFSEKLEWDYVEVIADGYERIINHNNYHPRIIENFLDQGSLLMKDNDPRQFYNKFLNYLNEPFDFWKEIFMKLTYGALLTALILLLSSQPTRYSDLKESFYSCIEVGRHNYIPIQEEEFESIIAQLEKIMIVTNKEKRTSRILVKFQNPSIKDFLCRYLAENLPQYGKMLIQGCPFINQLLFIFKTTDSKRYIDEGLEENALDREKVLFPKNLEILLTNRIISEFDTLKYSYAEGDAYEHKPSVYVVPEDCIVRKLHDIVSNFGVNKNAQMDAFIRDKVKWLCVILHEEGYPFSYDDMVEFPYLIQAVMP
;
A
#
# COMPACT_ATOMS: atom_id res chain seq x y z
N MET A 1 20.10 -20.81 1.24
CA MET A 1 20.65 -21.91 0.41
C MET A 1 20.24 -23.32 0.83
N LYS A 2 20.30 -23.68 2.13
CA LYS A 2 19.95 -25.05 2.58
C LYS A 2 18.54 -25.49 2.16
N PHE A 3 17.55 -24.60 2.23
CA PHE A 3 16.17 -24.90 1.83
C PHE A 3 16.00 -25.25 0.34
N ILE A 4 16.51 -24.41 -0.57
CA ILE A 4 16.43 -24.66 -2.03
C ILE A 4 17.13 -25.98 -2.39
N HIS A 5 18.29 -26.25 -1.79
CA HIS A 5 19.04 -27.50 -2.00
C HIS A 5 18.35 -28.74 -1.44
N LEU A 6 17.62 -28.59 -0.33
CA LEU A 6 16.80 -29.67 0.24
C LEU A 6 15.65 -30.02 -0.71
N ILE A 7 14.95 -29.01 -1.24
CA ILE A 7 13.86 -29.24 -2.21
C ILE A 7 14.40 -29.83 -3.52
N SER A 8 15.53 -29.33 -4.03
CA SER A 8 16.09 -29.82 -5.30
C SER A 8 16.54 -31.28 -5.26
N LYS A 9 16.79 -31.84 -4.06
CA LYS A 9 17.11 -33.26 -3.85
C LYS A 9 15.89 -34.14 -3.62
N SER A 10 14.73 -33.54 -3.38
CA SER A 10 13.48 -34.25 -3.16
C SER A 10 12.90 -34.74 -4.49
N ARG A 11 12.45 -35.99 -4.53
CA ARG A 11 11.79 -36.55 -5.73
C ARG A 11 10.33 -36.11 -5.88
N ASN A 12 9.74 -35.57 -4.81
CA ASN A 12 8.29 -35.35 -4.72
C ASN A 12 7.94 -33.90 -4.35
N GLN A 13 8.86 -32.95 -4.52
CA GLN A 13 8.62 -31.54 -4.19
C GLN A 13 9.06 -30.65 -5.35
N ILE A 14 8.29 -29.59 -5.60
CA ILE A 14 8.61 -28.55 -6.58
C ILE A 14 8.58 -27.22 -5.86
N LEU A 15 9.62 -26.40 -6.05
CA LEU A 15 9.66 -25.03 -5.58
C LEU A 15 9.26 -24.10 -6.74
N ILE A 16 8.12 -23.41 -6.58
CA ILE A 16 7.68 -22.37 -7.52
C ILE A 16 7.95 -21.02 -6.86
N LEU A 17 8.69 -20.16 -7.56
CA LEU A 17 8.98 -18.80 -7.13
C LEU A 17 8.39 -17.84 -8.17
N THR A 18 7.58 -16.90 -7.71
CA THR A 18 7.00 -15.85 -8.56
C THR A 18 7.59 -14.52 -8.14
N SER A 19 8.01 -13.73 -9.12
CA SER A 19 8.55 -12.39 -8.88
C SER A 19 8.47 -11.59 -10.17
N ARG A 20 8.46 -10.26 -10.05
CA ARG A 20 8.66 -9.42 -11.23
C ARG A 20 10.13 -9.50 -11.65
N GLY A 21 10.37 -9.48 -12.96
CA GLY A 21 11.69 -9.75 -13.54
C GLY A 21 12.82 -8.90 -12.97
N TYR A 22 12.57 -7.61 -12.73
CA TYR A 22 13.57 -6.69 -12.20
C TYR A 22 13.85 -6.90 -10.71
N VAL A 23 12.87 -7.34 -9.89
CA VAL A 23 13.10 -7.64 -8.45
C VAL A 23 14.08 -8.79 -8.33
N LEU A 24 13.85 -9.83 -9.13
CA LEU A 24 14.75 -10.98 -9.18
C LEU A 24 16.16 -10.56 -9.64
N GLN A 25 16.26 -9.70 -10.66
CA GLN A 25 17.55 -9.17 -11.11
C GLN A 25 18.26 -8.35 -10.03
N GLN A 26 17.53 -7.51 -9.29
CA GLN A 26 18.07 -6.69 -8.22
C GLN A 26 18.59 -7.55 -7.05
N GLY A 27 17.77 -8.48 -6.56
CA GLY A 27 18.20 -9.40 -5.49
C GLY A 27 19.40 -10.25 -5.90
N LEU A 28 19.46 -10.70 -7.15
CA LEU A 28 20.64 -11.42 -7.65
C LEU A 28 21.91 -10.55 -7.73
N ALA A 29 21.76 -9.26 -8.02
CA ALA A 29 22.88 -8.32 -8.07
C ALA A 29 23.44 -8.01 -6.67
N GLU A 30 22.57 -7.91 -5.66
CA GLU A 30 22.94 -7.63 -4.27
C GLU A 30 23.66 -8.82 -3.60
N TYR A 31 23.15 -10.04 -3.80
CA TYR A 31 23.65 -11.23 -3.10
C TYR A 31 24.85 -11.92 -3.79
N GLN A 32 25.31 -11.43 -4.95
CA GLN A 32 26.49 -11.88 -5.72
C GLN A 32 26.82 -13.39 -5.65
N ASN A 33 25.80 -14.24 -5.70
CA ASN A 33 25.97 -15.69 -5.54
C ASN A 33 25.69 -16.41 -6.86
N GLU A 34 26.77 -16.84 -7.53
CA GLU A 34 26.70 -17.50 -8.83
C GLU A 34 25.90 -18.82 -8.80
N GLN A 35 25.94 -19.57 -7.69
CA GLN A 35 25.15 -20.80 -7.55
C GLN A 35 23.64 -20.51 -7.50
N LEU A 36 23.23 -19.42 -6.84
CA LEU A 36 21.84 -18.95 -6.84
C LEU A 36 21.40 -18.53 -8.24
N LYS A 37 22.22 -17.74 -8.93
CA LYS A 37 21.93 -17.26 -10.29
C LYS A 37 21.74 -18.43 -11.27
N LEU A 38 22.59 -19.45 -11.19
CA LEU A 38 22.43 -20.68 -11.97
C LEU A 38 21.14 -21.42 -11.62
N ALA A 39 20.84 -21.59 -10.32
CA ALA A 39 19.62 -22.27 -9.87
C ALA A 39 18.34 -21.59 -10.38
N PHE A 40 18.29 -20.25 -10.37
CA PHE A 40 17.15 -19.50 -10.90
C PHE A 40 17.00 -19.59 -12.43
N ASN A 41 18.08 -19.86 -13.17
CA ASN A 41 18.03 -19.95 -14.62
C ASN A 41 17.52 -21.31 -15.13
N ILE A 42 17.64 -22.39 -14.35
CA ILE A 42 17.33 -23.77 -14.78
C ILE A 42 15.82 -24.02 -15.03
N GLY A 43 14.95 -23.12 -14.55
CA GLY A 43 13.50 -23.23 -14.74
C GLY A 43 12.80 -21.88 -14.93
N LYS A 44 13.53 -20.88 -15.43
CA LYS A 44 13.00 -19.51 -15.55
C LYS A 44 11.91 -19.44 -16.62
N CYS A 45 10.67 -19.20 -16.18
CA CYS A 45 9.57 -18.83 -17.05
C CYS A 45 9.36 -17.31 -16.98
N PHE A 46 9.32 -16.64 -18.12
CA PHE A 46 9.01 -15.21 -18.20
C PHE A 46 7.67 -15.05 -18.88
N LEU A 47 6.70 -14.47 -18.17
CA LEU A 47 5.36 -14.19 -18.69
C LEU A 47 5.31 -12.72 -19.10
N GLN A 48 5.23 -12.44 -20.40
CA GLN A 48 4.95 -11.09 -20.89
C GLN A 48 3.50 -11.01 -21.39
N LEU A 49 2.85 -9.88 -21.14
CA LEU A 49 1.49 -9.62 -21.64
C LEU A 49 1.44 -9.66 -23.18
N GLY A 50 2.53 -9.26 -23.84
CA GLY A 50 2.67 -9.34 -25.30
C GLY A 50 2.67 -10.78 -25.85
N ASP A 51 2.91 -11.78 -25.01
CA ASP A 51 2.93 -13.19 -25.40
C ASP A 51 1.52 -13.82 -25.35
N TYR A 52 0.50 -13.06 -24.93
CA TYR A 52 -0.85 -13.60 -24.79
C TYR A 52 -1.52 -13.66 -26.15
N SER A 53 -1.66 -14.88 -26.68
CA SER A 53 -2.50 -15.14 -27.85
C SER A 53 -3.96 -14.81 -27.55
N ASP A 54 -4.74 -14.55 -28.59
CA ASP A 54 -6.17 -14.26 -28.47
C ASP A 54 -6.94 -15.38 -27.74
N LEU A 55 -6.52 -16.63 -27.94
CA LEU A 55 -7.04 -17.78 -27.20
C LEU A 55 -6.77 -17.67 -25.69
N ILE A 56 -5.57 -17.27 -25.29
CA ILE A 56 -5.22 -17.08 -23.87
C ILE A 56 -6.05 -15.93 -23.28
N LYS A 57 -6.14 -14.80 -24.00
CA LYS A 57 -6.93 -13.64 -23.56
C LYS A 57 -8.42 -13.98 -23.40
N ALA A 58 -8.98 -14.73 -24.36
CA ALA A 58 -10.35 -15.22 -24.28
C ALA A 58 -10.53 -16.14 -23.06
N ARG A 59 -9.65 -17.11 -22.85
CA ARG A 59 -9.70 -18.00 -21.67
C ARG A 59 -9.66 -17.22 -20.36
N ILE A 60 -8.80 -16.21 -20.26
CA ILE A 60 -8.72 -15.35 -19.06
C ILE A 60 -10.05 -14.61 -18.85
N LEU A 61 -10.57 -13.94 -19.88
CA LEU A 61 -11.85 -13.21 -19.80
C LEU A 61 -13.00 -14.13 -19.37
N PHE A 62 -13.17 -15.27 -20.06
CA PHE A 62 -14.25 -16.21 -19.76
C PHE A 62 -14.08 -16.90 -18.41
N ASN A 63 -12.84 -17.13 -17.94
CA ASN A 63 -12.61 -17.61 -16.58
C ASN A 63 -13.09 -16.58 -15.55
N HIS A 64 -12.77 -15.30 -15.73
CA HIS A 64 -13.25 -14.26 -14.82
C HIS A 64 -14.77 -14.11 -14.85
N LEU A 65 -15.40 -14.23 -16.02
CA LEU A 65 -16.87 -14.25 -16.12
C LEU A 65 -17.48 -15.46 -15.40
N TYR A 66 -16.91 -16.65 -15.60
CA TYR A 66 -17.39 -17.89 -15.00
C TYR A 66 -17.33 -17.86 -13.46
N PHE A 67 -16.26 -17.33 -12.90
CA PHE A 67 -16.08 -17.21 -11.45
C PHE A 67 -16.65 -15.92 -10.85
N SER A 68 -17.28 -15.05 -11.66
CA SER A 68 -17.88 -13.83 -11.14
C SER A 68 -19.20 -14.16 -10.44
N GLU A 69 -19.21 -14.07 -9.12
CA GLU A 69 -20.43 -14.18 -8.31
C GLU A 69 -21.29 -12.90 -8.33
N LYS A 70 -20.79 -11.84 -8.98
CA LYS A 70 -21.32 -10.48 -8.90
C LYS A 70 -22.12 -10.04 -10.13
N LEU A 71 -22.28 -10.92 -11.12
CA LEU A 71 -22.93 -10.61 -12.41
C LEU A 71 -24.14 -11.52 -12.67
N GLU A 72 -25.21 -10.92 -13.18
CA GLU A 72 -26.38 -11.65 -13.69
C GLU A 72 -26.15 -12.11 -15.15
N TRP A 73 -26.91 -13.11 -15.61
CA TRP A 73 -26.68 -13.76 -16.90
C TRP A 73 -26.67 -12.78 -18.08
N ASP A 74 -27.63 -11.86 -18.16
CA ASP A 74 -27.75 -10.91 -19.27
C ASP A 74 -26.50 -10.01 -19.42
N TYR A 75 -25.80 -9.75 -18.30
CA TYR A 75 -24.53 -9.00 -18.31
C TYR A 75 -23.34 -9.88 -18.70
N VAL A 76 -23.37 -11.17 -18.36
CA VAL A 76 -22.39 -12.14 -18.85
C VAL A 76 -22.53 -12.33 -20.36
N GLU A 77 -23.77 -12.47 -20.84
CA GLU A 77 -24.12 -12.67 -22.25
C GLU A 77 -23.63 -11.51 -23.12
N VAL A 78 -23.91 -10.26 -22.76
CA VAL A 78 -23.47 -9.10 -23.54
C VAL A 78 -21.93 -8.98 -23.62
N ILE A 79 -21.21 -9.39 -22.58
CA ILE A 79 -19.74 -9.41 -22.60
C ILE A 79 -19.25 -10.57 -23.46
N ALA A 80 -19.88 -11.74 -23.36
CA ALA A 80 -19.58 -12.91 -24.15
C ALA A 80 -19.79 -12.64 -25.65
N ASP A 81 -20.86 -11.98 -26.04
CA ASP A 81 -21.13 -11.57 -27.42
C ASP A 81 -20.13 -10.53 -27.93
N GLY A 82 -19.68 -9.64 -27.05
CA GLY A 82 -18.75 -8.55 -27.36
C GLY A 82 -17.28 -8.86 -27.09
N TYR A 83 -16.91 -10.11 -26.80
CA TYR A 83 -15.60 -10.47 -26.24
C TYR A 83 -14.43 -10.07 -27.13
N GLU A 84 -14.59 -10.12 -28.45
CA GLU A 84 -13.52 -9.80 -29.43
C GLU A 84 -12.98 -8.39 -29.25
N ARG A 85 -13.85 -7.40 -28.99
CA ARG A 85 -13.42 -6.01 -28.76
C ARG A 85 -12.64 -5.85 -27.45
N ILE A 86 -12.89 -6.72 -26.47
CA ILE A 86 -12.17 -6.72 -25.19
C ILE A 86 -10.79 -7.34 -25.38
N ILE A 87 -10.70 -8.56 -25.94
CA ILE A 87 -9.42 -9.28 -26.09
C ILE A 87 -8.46 -8.58 -27.07
N ASN A 88 -9.01 -7.87 -28.06
CA ASN A 88 -8.24 -7.12 -29.04
C ASN A 88 -7.97 -5.66 -28.61
N HIS A 89 -8.40 -5.28 -27.40
CA HIS A 89 -8.16 -3.94 -26.89
C HIS A 89 -6.66 -3.71 -26.60
N ASN A 90 -6.12 -2.54 -26.97
CA ASN A 90 -4.70 -2.20 -26.77
C ASN A 90 -4.28 -2.25 -25.29
N ASN A 91 -5.22 -1.94 -24.38
CA ASN A 91 -5.00 -1.94 -22.94
C ASN A 91 -5.52 -3.22 -22.25
N TYR A 92 -5.65 -4.33 -22.98
CA TYR A 92 -6.04 -5.60 -22.37
C TYR A 92 -5.04 -5.99 -21.27
N HIS A 93 -5.54 -6.17 -20.05
CA HIS A 93 -4.74 -6.64 -18.93
C HIS A 93 -5.64 -7.46 -17.97
N PRO A 94 -5.25 -8.69 -17.57
CA PRO A 94 -6.09 -9.55 -16.72
C PRO A 94 -6.59 -8.85 -15.46
N ARG A 95 -5.69 -8.15 -14.75
CA ARG A 95 -6.02 -7.36 -13.55
C ARG A 95 -7.04 -6.25 -13.81
N ILE A 96 -7.03 -5.58 -14.98
CA ILE A 96 -8.02 -4.53 -15.30
C ILE A 96 -9.40 -5.16 -15.50
N ILE A 97 -9.46 -6.32 -16.16
CA ILE A 97 -10.69 -7.09 -16.36
C ILE A 97 -11.27 -7.53 -15.02
N GLU A 98 -10.46 -8.17 -14.19
CA GLU A 98 -10.85 -8.59 -12.85
C GLU A 98 -11.40 -7.42 -12.04
N ASN A 99 -10.66 -6.29 -12.02
CA ASN A 99 -11.07 -5.10 -11.27
C ASN A 99 -12.41 -4.54 -11.72
N PHE A 100 -12.68 -4.52 -13.02
CA PHE A 100 -13.96 -4.04 -13.55
C PHE A 100 -15.11 -4.97 -13.17
N LEU A 101 -14.93 -6.28 -13.39
CA LEU A 101 -15.96 -7.29 -13.10
C LEU A 101 -16.26 -7.37 -11.59
N ASP A 102 -15.27 -7.08 -10.76
CA ASP A 102 -15.43 -6.95 -9.31
C ASP A 102 -16.39 -5.84 -8.88
N GLN A 103 -16.61 -4.83 -9.74
CA GLN A 103 -17.58 -3.75 -9.54
C GLN A 103 -18.96 -4.07 -10.11
N GLY A 104 -19.18 -5.30 -10.59
CA GLY A 104 -20.43 -5.74 -11.25
C GLY A 104 -21.68 -5.28 -10.51
N SER A 105 -21.82 -5.65 -9.24
CA SER A 105 -22.99 -5.32 -8.42
C SER A 105 -23.23 -3.82 -8.20
N LEU A 106 -22.18 -2.99 -8.28
CA LEU A 106 -22.32 -1.52 -8.20
C LEU A 106 -22.86 -0.97 -9.53
N LEU A 107 -22.31 -1.45 -10.64
CA LEU A 107 -22.60 -0.92 -11.97
C LEU A 107 -23.95 -1.38 -12.53
N MET A 108 -24.38 -2.60 -12.23
CA MET A 108 -25.67 -3.14 -12.70
C MET A 108 -26.88 -2.38 -12.14
N LYS A 109 -26.74 -1.63 -11.04
CA LYS A 109 -27.86 -0.87 -10.43
C LYS A 109 -28.39 0.24 -11.32
N ASP A 110 -27.51 0.89 -12.07
CA ASP A 110 -27.83 2.11 -12.82
C ASP A 110 -27.60 1.95 -14.34
N ASN A 111 -27.19 0.76 -14.81
CA ASN A 111 -26.78 0.55 -16.20
C ASN A 111 -27.38 -0.76 -16.72
N ASP A 112 -28.08 -0.71 -17.86
CA ASP A 112 -28.50 -1.91 -18.57
C ASP A 112 -27.28 -2.69 -19.13
N PRO A 113 -27.44 -3.96 -19.57
CA PRO A 113 -26.33 -4.77 -20.06
C PRO A 113 -25.48 -4.11 -21.16
N ARG A 114 -26.10 -3.38 -22.10
CA ARG A 114 -25.34 -2.70 -23.17
C ARG A 114 -24.56 -1.51 -22.64
N GLN A 115 -25.15 -0.74 -21.72
CA GLN A 115 -24.45 0.34 -21.04
C GLN A 115 -23.29 -0.17 -20.19
N PHE A 116 -23.47 -1.29 -19.50
CA PHE A 116 -22.43 -1.96 -18.72
C PHE A 116 -21.25 -2.37 -19.61
N TYR A 117 -21.53 -3.02 -20.75
CA TYR A 117 -20.50 -3.39 -21.72
C TYR A 117 -19.73 -2.17 -22.28
N ASN A 118 -20.43 -1.09 -22.61
CA ASN A 118 -19.78 0.15 -23.05
C ASN A 118 -18.91 0.76 -21.95
N LYS A 119 -19.37 0.72 -20.69
CA LYS A 119 -18.55 1.11 -19.53
C LYS A 119 -17.32 0.24 -19.37
N PHE A 120 -17.40 -1.06 -19.64
CA PHE A 120 -16.24 -1.95 -19.62
C PHE A 120 -15.19 -1.50 -20.64
N LEU A 121 -15.60 -1.26 -21.88
CA LEU A 121 -14.67 -0.78 -22.92
C LEU A 121 -14.05 0.58 -22.56
N ASN A 122 -14.83 1.49 -21.97
CA ASN A 122 -14.30 2.77 -21.48
C ASN A 122 -13.32 2.58 -20.32
N TYR A 123 -13.61 1.66 -19.40
CA TYR A 123 -12.74 1.34 -18.27
C TYR A 123 -11.39 0.77 -18.71
N LEU A 124 -11.34 -0.02 -19.80
CA LEU A 124 -10.08 -0.49 -20.37
C LEU A 124 -9.20 0.68 -20.85
N ASN A 125 -9.79 1.80 -21.27
CA ASN A 125 -9.04 2.98 -21.69
C ASN A 125 -8.55 3.78 -20.48
N GLU A 126 -9.45 4.10 -19.55
CA GLU A 126 -9.15 4.99 -18.42
C GLU A 126 -9.74 4.46 -17.08
N PRO A 127 -9.08 3.49 -16.42
CA PRO A 127 -9.51 2.97 -15.11
C PRO A 127 -9.54 4.04 -14.02
N PHE A 128 -8.71 5.09 -14.17
CA PHE A 128 -8.59 6.17 -13.20
C PHE A 128 -9.85 7.04 -13.16
N ASP A 129 -10.41 7.39 -14.33
CA ASP A 129 -11.58 8.27 -14.42
C ASP A 129 -12.83 7.64 -13.81
N PHE A 130 -12.95 6.31 -13.90
CA PHE A 130 -14.02 5.56 -13.23
C PHE A 130 -14.05 5.81 -11.72
N TRP A 131 -12.90 5.62 -11.06
CA TRP A 131 -12.81 5.83 -9.62
C TRP A 131 -12.92 7.31 -9.26
N LYS A 132 -12.40 8.20 -10.10
CA LYS A 132 -12.53 9.65 -9.93
C LYS A 132 -14.00 10.08 -9.90
N GLU A 133 -14.82 9.60 -10.84
CA GLU A 133 -16.24 9.94 -10.89
C GLU A 133 -16.97 9.52 -9.61
N ILE A 134 -16.67 8.31 -9.10
CA ILE A 134 -17.25 7.78 -7.87
C ILE A 134 -16.77 8.56 -6.66
N PHE A 135 -15.46 8.80 -6.57
CA PHE A 135 -14.81 9.46 -5.45
C PHE A 135 -15.28 10.90 -5.27
N MET A 136 -15.48 11.62 -6.37
CA MET A 136 -15.96 13.01 -6.35
C MET A 136 -17.42 13.15 -5.89
N LYS A 137 -18.20 12.05 -5.82
CA LYS A 137 -19.57 12.02 -5.28
C LYS A 137 -19.63 11.73 -3.78
N LEU A 138 -18.50 11.38 -3.16
CA LEU A 138 -18.42 11.13 -1.72
C LEU A 138 -18.59 12.43 -0.93
N THR A 139 -18.99 12.32 0.34
CA THR A 139 -18.89 13.46 1.26
C THR A 139 -17.41 13.78 1.51
N TYR A 140 -17.14 14.99 1.99
CA TYR A 140 -15.77 15.37 2.33
C TYR A 140 -15.19 14.44 3.42
N GLY A 141 -16.00 14.06 4.42
CA GLY A 141 -15.59 13.12 5.46
C GLY A 141 -15.18 11.75 4.92
N ALA A 142 -15.95 11.19 3.98
CA ALA A 142 -15.64 9.91 3.33
C ALA A 142 -14.44 9.99 2.40
N LEU A 143 -14.31 11.06 1.62
CA LEU A 143 -13.14 11.34 0.80
C LEU A 143 -11.87 11.35 1.66
N LEU A 144 -11.87 12.15 2.72
CA LEU A 144 -10.73 12.26 3.64
C LEU A 144 -10.42 10.92 4.31
N THR A 145 -11.43 10.20 4.78
CA THR A 145 -11.25 8.89 5.43
C THR A 145 -10.64 7.87 4.47
N ALA A 146 -11.01 7.87 3.19
CA ALA A 146 -10.39 7.02 2.18
C ALA A 146 -8.90 7.37 1.97
N LEU A 147 -8.54 8.66 1.97
CA LEU A 147 -7.13 9.08 1.92
C LEU A 147 -6.35 8.66 3.17
N ILE A 148 -6.92 8.81 4.36
CA ILE A 148 -6.28 8.38 5.62
C ILE A 148 -6.10 6.86 5.63
N LEU A 149 -7.10 6.11 5.16
CA LEU A 149 -7.02 4.65 5.02
C LEU A 149 -5.97 4.22 3.98
N LEU A 150 -5.76 5.01 2.91
CA LEU A 150 -4.65 4.79 1.99
C LEU A 150 -3.30 4.92 2.68
N LEU A 151 -3.13 5.96 3.51
CA LEU A 151 -1.89 6.18 4.26
C LEU A 151 -1.67 5.14 5.36
N SER A 152 -2.73 4.50 5.83
CA SER A 152 -2.66 3.50 6.88
C SER A 152 -2.24 2.14 6.33
N SER A 153 -1.49 1.38 7.14
CA SER A 153 -1.14 -0.01 6.82
C SER A 153 -2.41 -0.86 6.76
N GLN A 154 -2.58 -1.68 5.72
CA GLN A 154 -3.83 -2.42 5.54
C GLN A 154 -3.70 -3.91 5.86
N PRO A 155 -4.68 -4.51 6.56
CA PRO A 155 -5.85 -3.87 7.15
C PRO A 155 -5.50 -2.94 8.31
N THR A 156 -6.33 -1.91 8.53
CA THR A 156 -6.21 -0.95 9.65
C THR A 156 -7.31 -1.20 10.67
N ARG A 157 -7.06 -0.96 11.96
CA ARG A 157 -8.13 -1.02 12.98
C ARG A 157 -9.13 0.13 12.77
N TYR A 158 -10.42 -0.17 12.92
CA TYR A 158 -11.48 0.84 12.86
C TYR A 158 -11.24 1.99 13.86
N SER A 159 -10.82 1.67 15.08
CA SER A 159 -10.51 2.65 16.13
C SER A 159 -9.43 3.63 15.70
N ASP A 160 -8.36 3.11 15.08
CA ASP A 160 -7.18 3.89 14.70
C ASP A 160 -7.50 4.77 13.48
N LEU A 161 -8.32 4.25 12.56
CA LEU A 161 -8.84 5.04 11.43
C LEU A 161 -9.75 6.18 11.93
N LYS A 162 -10.62 5.90 12.91
CA LYS A 162 -11.50 6.90 13.56
C LYS A 162 -10.69 7.99 14.25
N GLU A 163 -9.67 7.61 15.02
CA GLU A 163 -8.74 8.55 15.68
C GLU A 163 -8.04 9.46 14.65
N SER A 164 -7.50 8.85 13.59
CA SER A 164 -6.81 9.57 12.53
C SER A 164 -7.73 10.55 11.80
N PHE A 165 -8.98 10.15 11.56
CA PHE A 165 -9.99 11.02 10.97
C PHE A 165 -10.24 12.26 11.83
N TYR A 166 -10.62 12.10 13.10
CA TYR A 166 -10.91 13.23 13.96
C TYR A 166 -9.70 14.14 14.17
N SER A 167 -8.50 13.57 14.31
CA SER A 167 -7.27 14.35 14.40
C SER A 167 -7.04 15.23 13.15
N CYS A 168 -7.27 14.69 11.95
CA CYS A 168 -7.17 15.47 10.70
C CYS A 168 -8.26 16.55 10.61
N ILE A 169 -9.47 16.27 11.06
CA ILE A 169 -10.58 17.24 11.08
C ILE A 169 -10.27 18.42 12.01
N GLU A 170 -9.74 18.16 13.21
CA GLU A 170 -9.34 19.20 14.16
C GLU A 170 -8.24 20.10 13.59
N VAL A 171 -7.23 19.51 12.94
CA VAL A 171 -6.21 20.27 12.19
C VAL A 171 -6.85 21.11 11.07
N GLY A 172 -7.81 20.55 10.33
CA GLY A 172 -8.52 21.27 9.28
C GLY A 172 -9.30 22.47 9.81
N ARG A 173 -9.98 22.32 10.96
CA ARG A 173 -10.70 23.39 11.66
C ARG A 173 -9.75 24.51 12.11
N HIS A 174 -8.60 24.17 12.68
CA HIS A 174 -7.56 25.15 13.03
C HIS A 174 -6.99 25.91 11.82
N ASN A 175 -7.06 25.31 10.63
CA ASN A 175 -6.67 25.95 9.37
C ASN A 175 -7.85 26.64 8.65
N TYR A 176 -8.99 26.85 9.33
CA TYR A 176 -10.20 27.50 8.79
C TYR A 176 -10.80 26.81 7.55
N ILE A 177 -10.62 25.50 7.43
CA ILE A 177 -11.28 24.71 6.39
C ILE A 177 -12.74 24.51 6.83
N PRO A 178 -13.74 24.89 6.00
CA PRO A 178 -15.15 24.69 6.33
C PRO A 178 -15.46 23.19 6.20
N ILE A 179 -15.45 22.48 7.34
CA ILE A 179 -15.72 21.05 7.38
C ILE A 179 -17.07 20.82 8.04
N GLN A 180 -17.98 20.16 7.32
CA GLN A 180 -19.25 19.74 7.85
C GLN A 180 -19.05 18.65 8.91
N GLU A 181 -19.84 18.68 9.98
CA GLU A 181 -19.85 17.61 10.96
C GLU A 181 -20.55 16.38 10.39
N GLU A 182 -19.84 15.27 10.40
CA GLU A 182 -20.32 13.98 9.94
C GLU A 182 -19.95 12.92 11.00
N GLU A 183 -20.90 12.07 11.36
CA GLU A 183 -20.62 10.93 12.23
C GLU A 183 -19.73 9.93 11.48
N PHE A 184 -18.68 9.45 12.14
CA PHE A 184 -17.71 8.54 11.52
C PHE A 184 -18.37 7.23 11.07
N GLU A 185 -19.38 6.76 11.81
CA GLU A 185 -20.19 5.59 11.46
C GLU A 185 -20.93 5.79 10.13
N SER A 186 -21.46 6.99 9.87
CA SER A 186 -22.11 7.33 8.59
C SER A 186 -21.12 7.36 7.44
N ILE A 187 -19.92 7.91 7.68
CA ILE A 187 -18.80 7.91 6.72
C ILE A 187 -18.41 6.48 6.33
N ILE A 188 -18.22 5.61 7.32
CA ILE A 188 -17.87 4.21 7.07
C ILE A 188 -19.00 3.50 6.32
N ALA A 189 -20.26 3.69 6.69
CA ALA A 189 -21.40 3.11 5.99
C ALA A 189 -21.51 3.58 4.53
N GLN A 190 -21.09 4.83 4.23
CA GLN A 190 -20.99 5.31 2.85
C GLN A 190 -19.86 4.61 2.09
N LEU A 191 -18.67 4.52 2.70
CA LEU A 191 -17.51 3.89 2.08
C LEU A 191 -17.69 2.37 1.88
N GLU A 192 -18.36 1.67 2.79
CA GLU A 192 -18.60 0.21 2.70
C GLU A 192 -19.42 -0.18 1.46
N LYS A 193 -20.27 0.72 0.97
CA LYS A 193 -21.08 0.47 -0.23
C LYS A 193 -20.25 0.50 -1.51
N ILE A 194 -19.02 1.03 -1.47
CA ILE A 194 -18.32 1.50 -2.68
C ILE A 194 -16.82 1.15 -2.70
N MET A 195 -16.12 1.25 -1.57
CA MET A 195 -14.65 1.24 -1.55
C MET A 195 -14.02 0.32 -0.49
N ILE A 196 -14.66 0.13 0.66
CA ILE A 196 -14.04 -0.59 1.78
C ILE A 196 -14.85 -1.80 2.18
N VAL A 197 -14.18 -2.73 2.87
CA VAL A 197 -14.83 -3.80 3.63
C VAL A 197 -14.39 -3.71 5.08
N THR A 198 -15.34 -3.94 5.99
CA THR A 198 -15.05 -4.11 7.41
C THR A 198 -15.23 -5.56 7.80
N ASN A 199 -14.28 -6.11 8.55
CA ASN A 199 -14.31 -7.49 9.00
C ASN A 199 -14.00 -7.56 10.48
N LYS A 200 -14.75 -8.37 11.22
CA LYS A 200 -14.45 -8.66 12.62
C LYS A 200 -13.37 -9.73 12.70
N GLU A 201 -12.25 -9.40 13.34
CA GLU A 201 -11.16 -10.33 13.59
C GLU A 201 -11.62 -11.40 14.60
N LYS A 202 -11.45 -12.67 14.23
CA LYS A 202 -11.95 -13.82 15.01
C LYS A 202 -11.38 -13.89 16.43
N ARG A 203 -10.12 -13.50 16.61
CA ARG A 203 -9.36 -13.69 17.87
C ARG A 203 -9.62 -12.58 18.88
N THR A 204 -9.57 -11.32 18.44
CA THR A 204 -9.65 -10.16 19.34
C THR A 204 -11.03 -9.48 19.31
N SER A 205 -11.92 -9.90 18.41
CA SER A 205 -13.18 -9.21 18.12
C SER A 205 -13.03 -7.76 17.66
N ARG A 206 -11.81 -7.34 17.26
CA ARG A 206 -11.55 -6.02 16.67
C ARG A 206 -12.16 -5.90 15.28
N ILE A 207 -12.55 -4.70 14.90
CA ILE A 207 -13.02 -4.40 13.55
C ILE A 207 -11.83 -3.91 12.73
N LEU A 208 -11.57 -4.59 11.62
CA LEU A 208 -10.53 -4.29 10.66
C LEU A 208 -11.13 -3.74 9.38
N VAL A 209 -10.48 -2.73 8.82
CA VAL A 209 -10.91 -2.00 7.63
C VAL A 209 -9.83 -2.14 6.56
N LYS A 210 -10.22 -2.46 5.33
CA LYS A 210 -9.34 -2.47 4.15
C LYS A 210 -10.12 -2.09 2.89
N PHE A 211 -9.42 -1.72 1.83
CA PHE A 211 -10.08 -1.57 0.53
C PHE A 211 -10.56 -2.91 0.00
N GLN A 212 -11.72 -2.89 -0.67
CA GLN A 212 -12.29 -4.08 -1.27
C GLN A 212 -11.58 -4.51 -2.55
N ASN A 213 -10.99 -3.56 -3.27
CA ASN A 213 -10.31 -3.81 -4.55
C ASN A 213 -8.99 -3.03 -4.63
N PRO A 214 -7.88 -3.66 -5.10
CA PRO A 214 -6.59 -2.99 -5.23
C PRO A 214 -6.57 -1.74 -6.13
N SER A 215 -7.41 -1.68 -7.17
CA SER A 215 -7.47 -0.51 -8.07
C SER A 215 -7.90 0.78 -7.37
N ILE A 216 -8.61 0.68 -6.25
CA ILE A 216 -8.96 1.83 -5.41
C ILE A 216 -7.68 2.44 -4.82
N LYS A 217 -6.75 1.59 -4.35
CA LYS A 217 -5.44 2.06 -3.86
C LYS A 217 -4.69 2.78 -4.99
N ASP A 218 -4.66 2.19 -6.18
CA ASP A 218 -3.95 2.78 -7.34
C ASP A 218 -4.52 4.16 -7.69
N PHE A 219 -5.85 4.27 -7.74
CA PHE A 219 -6.54 5.55 -7.93
C PHE A 219 -6.20 6.56 -6.83
N LEU A 220 -6.38 6.21 -5.55
CA LEU A 220 -6.17 7.12 -4.44
C LEU A 220 -4.70 7.57 -4.34
N CYS A 221 -3.75 6.70 -4.67
CA CYS A 221 -2.34 7.05 -4.73
C CYS A 221 -2.10 8.20 -5.72
N ARG A 222 -2.57 8.03 -6.96
CA ARG A 222 -2.42 9.04 -8.01
C ARG A 222 -3.21 10.31 -7.67
N TYR A 223 -4.44 10.18 -7.19
CA TYR A 223 -5.27 11.31 -6.79
C TYR A 223 -4.62 12.13 -5.67
N LEU A 224 -4.12 11.47 -4.62
CA LEU A 224 -3.44 12.17 -3.52
C LEU A 224 -2.20 12.89 -4.03
N ALA A 225 -1.42 12.24 -4.89
CA ALA A 225 -0.20 12.80 -5.46
C ALA A 225 -0.48 14.08 -6.29
N GLU A 226 -1.53 14.06 -7.12
CA GLU A 226 -2.01 15.22 -7.89
C GLU A 226 -2.60 16.34 -7.00
N ASN A 227 -3.08 15.99 -5.79
CA ASN A 227 -3.77 16.91 -4.88
C ASN A 227 -3.02 17.13 -3.54
N LEU A 228 -1.71 16.85 -3.50
CA LEU A 228 -0.87 17.10 -2.32
C LEU A 228 -0.95 18.54 -1.79
N PRO A 229 -1.03 19.59 -2.63
CA PRO A 229 -1.20 20.96 -2.13
C PRO A 229 -2.48 21.16 -1.30
N GLN A 230 -3.53 20.40 -1.60
CA GLN A 230 -4.82 20.50 -0.90
C GLN A 230 -4.83 19.69 0.40
N TYR A 231 -4.39 18.44 0.36
CA TYR A 231 -4.55 17.52 1.50
C TYR A 231 -3.27 17.34 2.32
N GLY A 232 -2.10 17.55 1.71
CA GLY A 232 -0.80 17.19 2.28
C GLY A 232 -0.54 17.84 3.64
N LYS A 233 -0.76 19.15 3.78
CA LYS A 233 -0.56 19.84 5.07
C LYS A 233 -1.44 19.26 6.17
N MET A 234 -2.74 19.06 5.89
CA MET A 234 -3.70 18.55 6.86
C MET A 234 -3.38 17.11 7.28
N LEU A 235 -3.05 16.23 6.32
CA LEU A 235 -2.68 14.85 6.59
C LEU A 235 -1.35 14.77 7.37
N ILE A 236 -0.35 15.55 6.95
CA ILE A 236 0.96 15.62 7.60
C ILE A 236 0.83 16.14 9.03
N GLN A 237 -0.12 17.00 9.37
CA GLN A 237 -0.30 17.53 10.73
C GLN A 237 -1.31 16.71 11.55
N GLY A 238 -2.24 16.02 10.89
CA GLY A 238 -3.35 15.32 11.55
C GLY A 238 -3.11 13.83 11.79
N CYS A 239 -2.43 13.11 10.90
CA CYS A 239 -2.22 11.66 11.06
C CYS A 239 -1.40 11.35 12.32
N PRO A 240 -1.91 10.60 13.32
CA PRO A 240 -1.23 10.40 14.60
C PRO A 240 -0.17 9.29 14.58
N PHE A 241 -0.11 8.48 13.51
CA PHE A 241 0.78 7.32 13.45
C PHE A 241 1.94 7.51 12.48
N ILE A 242 3.15 7.13 12.91
CA ILE A 242 4.36 7.29 12.10
C ILE A 242 4.30 6.51 10.78
N ASN A 243 3.69 5.32 10.75
CA ASN A 243 3.52 4.58 9.50
C ASN A 243 2.65 5.30 8.47
N GLN A 244 1.70 6.14 8.90
CA GLN A 244 0.93 6.99 7.98
C GLN A 244 1.80 8.11 7.40
N LEU A 245 2.58 8.75 8.26
CA LEU A 245 3.50 9.83 7.89
C LEU A 245 4.56 9.37 6.90
N LEU A 246 5.12 8.17 7.11
CA LEU A 246 6.12 7.58 6.22
C LEU A 246 5.53 7.12 4.89
N PHE A 247 4.25 6.71 4.85
CA PHE A 247 3.59 6.33 3.60
C PHE A 247 3.44 7.52 2.63
N ILE A 248 3.22 8.73 3.16
CA ILE A 248 3.14 9.97 2.37
C ILE A 248 4.44 10.21 1.55
N PHE A 249 5.59 9.77 2.07
CA PHE A 249 6.92 9.99 1.50
C PHE A 249 7.31 9.07 0.34
N LYS A 250 6.48 8.07 0.00
CA LYS A 250 6.81 6.97 -0.92
C LYS A 250 7.08 7.38 -2.38
N THR A 251 7.31 8.66 -2.66
CA THR A 251 7.70 9.19 -3.96
C THR A 251 9.19 9.53 -4.09
N THR A 252 10.01 9.26 -3.06
CA THR A 252 11.48 9.38 -3.12
C THR A 252 12.12 8.10 -3.65
N ASP A 253 13.24 8.24 -4.37
CA ASP A 253 14.02 7.21 -5.11
C ASP A 253 14.46 5.95 -4.31
N SER A 254 14.02 5.75 -3.06
CA SER A 254 14.32 4.58 -2.23
C SER A 254 13.26 3.50 -2.37
N LYS A 255 13.61 2.42 -3.08
CA LYS A 255 12.77 1.24 -3.27
C LYS A 255 12.63 0.46 -1.97
N ARG A 256 11.40 0.39 -1.43
CA ARG A 256 11.04 -0.56 -0.37
C ARG A 256 10.41 -1.82 -0.95
N TYR A 257 10.77 -2.97 -0.37
CA TYR A 257 9.96 -4.19 -0.44
C TYR A 257 8.69 -3.95 0.38
N ILE A 258 7.53 -4.04 -0.26
CA ILE A 258 6.24 -4.03 0.44
C ILE A 258 5.75 -5.46 0.47
N ASP A 259 5.70 -6.04 1.66
CA ASP A 259 5.22 -7.39 1.89
C ASP A 259 3.68 -7.46 1.97
N GLU A 260 2.97 -6.76 1.06
CA GLU A 260 1.49 -6.80 0.97
C GLU A 260 0.99 -7.43 -0.34
N GLY A 261 1.82 -8.16 -1.09
CA GLY A 261 1.40 -8.70 -2.40
C GLY A 261 0.93 -7.62 -3.38
N LEU A 262 1.24 -6.34 -3.08
CA LEU A 262 1.08 -5.22 -3.97
C LEU A 262 2.20 -5.37 -5.01
N GLU A 263 1.84 -6.05 -6.09
CA GLU A 263 2.27 -5.69 -7.43
C GLU A 263 2.73 -4.22 -7.45
N GLU A 264 4.05 -4.00 -7.52
CA GLU A 264 4.71 -2.69 -7.69
C GLU A 264 3.75 -1.69 -8.35
N ASN A 265 3.27 -0.75 -7.54
CA ASN A 265 2.29 0.23 -7.98
C ASN A 265 2.91 1.09 -9.08
N ALA A 266 2.06 1.60 -9.96
CA ALA A 266 2.34 2.63 -10.94
C ALA A 266 3.00 3.92 -10.36
N LEU A 267 3.09 4.05 -9.03
CA LEU A 267 3.81 5.10 -8.32
C LEU A 267 5.31 5.19 -8.65
N ASP A 268 5.96 4.09 -9.06
CA ASP A 268 7.37 4.16 -9.50
C ASP A 268 7.51 4.65 -10.95
N ARG A 269 6.42 4.70 -11.73
CA ARG A 269 6.47 5.15 -13.13
C ARG A 269 6.41 6.66 -13.26
N GLU A 270 5.81 7.35 -12.30
CA GLU A 270 5.80 8.81 -12.25
C GLU A 270 6.37 9.25 -10.91
N LYS A 271 7.63 9.68 -10.92
CA LYS A 271 8.29 10.34 -9.79
C LYS A 271 7.51 11.61 -9.45
N VAL A 272 6.46 11.52 -8.63
CA VAL A 272 5.78 12.70 -8.13
C VAL A 272 6.69 13.33 -7.09
N LEU A 273 7.45 14.33 -7.53
CA LEU A 273 8.33 15.11 -6.65
C LEU A 273 7.50 15.67 -5.50
N PHE A 274 7.78 15.19 -4.29
CA PHE A 274 7.13 15.69 -3.09
C PHE A 274 7.45 17.19 -2.94
N PRO A 275 6.45 18.07 -2.78
CA PRO A 275 6.70 19.50 -2.65
C PRO A 275 7.63 19.80 -1.47
N LYS A 276 8.71 20.55 -1.71
CA LYS A 276 9.74 20.84 -0.68
C LYS A 276 9.17 21.42 0.63
N ASN A 277 8.12 22.23 0.54
CA ASN A 277 7.46 22.80 1.71
C ASN A 277 6.77 21.73 2.58
N LEU A 278 6.18 20.70 1.97
CA LEU A 278 5.61 19.56 2.69
C LEU A 278 6.71 18.67 3.25
N GLU A 279 7.84 18.52 2.53
CA GLU A 279 9.00 17.77 3.01
C GLU A 279 9.55 18.36 4.31
N ILE A 280 9.72 19.68 4.35
CA ILE A 280 10.16 20.42 5.54
C ILE A 280 9.15 20.26 6.68
N LEU A 281 7.85 20.42 6.39
CA LEU A 281 6.79 20.27 7.39
C LEU A 281 6.80 18.88 8.03
N LEU A 282 6.92 17.84 7.21
CA LEU A 282 6.91 16.46 7.65
C LEU A 282 8.20 16.11 8.41
N THR A 283 9.36 16.58 7.95
CA THR A 283 10.64 16.47 8.65
C THR A 283 10.53 17.08 10.05
N ASN A 284 10.04 18.31 10.16
CA ASN A 284 9.86 18.99 11.43
C ASN A 284 8.93 18.23 12.36
N ARG A 285 7.79 17.74 11.84
CA ARG A 285 6.83 16.96 12.65
C ARG A 285 7.44 15.67 13.19
N ILE A 286 8.09 14.90 12.32
CA ILE A 286 8.71 13.63 12.73
C ILE A 286 9.76 13.88 13.80
N ILE A 287 10.61 14.90 13.65
CA ILE A 287 11.64 15.24 14.63
C ILE A 287 11.02 15.69 15.97
N SER A 288 10.01 16.58 15.93
CA SER A 288 9.42 17.13 17.16
C SER A 288 8.60 16.13 17.95
N GLU A 289 7.97 15.17 17.27
CA GLU A 289 7.05 14.18 17.87
C GLU A 289 7.65 12.76 17.86
N PHE A 290 8.93 12.59 17.52
CA PHE A 290 9.56 11.27 17.32
C PHE A 290 9.34 10.32 18.51
N ASP A 291 9.58 10.83 19.72
CA ASP A 291 9.48 10.06 20.95
C ASP A 291 8.02 9.74 21.32
N THR A 292 7.04 10.48 20.81
CA THR A 292 5.61 10.30 21.14
C THR A 292 4.79 9.60 20.05
N LEU A 293 5.24 9.63 18.79
CA LEU A 293 4.52 9.01 17.67
C LEU A 293 4.41 7.49 17.86
N LYS A 294 3.19 6.97 17.68
CA LYS A 294 2.90 5.53 17.77
C LYS A 294 2.83 4.90 16.38
N TYR A 295 2.83 3.57 16.34
CA TYR A 295 2.49 2.81 15.15
C TYR A 295 1.03 2.34 15.18
N SER A 296 0.45 2.14 14.01
CA SER A 296 -0.86 1.50 13.84
C SER A 296 -0.80 0.39 12.78
N TYR A 297 -0.30 -0.78 13.18
CA TYR A 297 -0.46 -2.04 12.44
C TYR A 297 -1.51 -2.90 13.13
N ALA A 298 -2.46 -3.48 12.36
CA ALA A 298 -3.61 -4.21 12.89
C ALA A 298 -3.21 -5.46 13.70
N GLU A 299 -2.36 -6.30 13.14
CA GLU A 299 -1.62 -7.41 13.75
C GLU A 299 -0.59 -7.86 12.70
N GLY A 300 0.68 -8.01 13.09
CA GLY A 300 1.75 -8.43 12.18
C GLY A 300 1.67 -9.92 11.86
N ASP A 301 2.24 -10.34 10.73
CA ASP A 301 2.58 -11.74 10.54
C ASP A 301 3.47 -12.19 11.71
N ALA A 302 3.37 -13.46 12.12
CA ALA A 302 4.15 -14.02 13.24
C ALA A 302 5.67 -13.87 13.02
N TYR A 303 6.08 -13.58 11.77
CA TYR A 303 7.45 -13.40 11.32
C TYR A 303 7.92 -11.93 11.28
N GLU A 304 7.04 -10.93 11.35
CA GLU A 304 7.41 -9.52 11.08
C GLU A 304 7.36 -8.57 12.29
N HIS A 305 6.85 -9.02 13.44
CA HIS A 305 6.77 -8.25 14.70
C HIS A 305 6.42 -6.76 14.50
N LYS A 306 5.38 -6.47 13.72
CA LYS A 306 5.00 -5.08 13.39
C LYS A 306 4.35 -4.41 14.62
N PRO A 307 4.90 -3.28 15.13
CA PRO A 307 4.41 -2.64 16.35
C PRO A 307 2.99 -2.09 16.17
N SER A 308 2.13 -2.32 17.16
CA SER A 308 0.75 -1.80 17.13
C SER A 308 0.61 -0.55 18.00
N VAL A 309 -0.60 0.01 18.08
CA VAL A 309 -0.89 1.17 18.95
C VAL A 309 -0.70 0.85 20.44
N TYR A 310 -0.62 -0.44 20.78
CA TYR A 310 -0.39 -0.93 22.14
C TYR A 310 1.08 -1.04 22.50
N VAL A 311 1.99 -0.93 21.53
CA VAL A 311 3.43 -0.87 21.78
C VAL A 311 3.79 0.56 22.19
N VAL A 312 4.50 0.67 23.30
CA VAL A 312 4.95 1.96 23.85
C VAL A 312 5.98 2.57 22.89
N PRO A 313 5.89 3.86 22.53
CA PRO A 313 6.78 4.51 21.56
C PRO A 313 8.28 4.30 21.77
N GLU A 314 8.69 4.15 23.03
CA GLU A 314 10.05 3.93 23.49
C GLU A 314 10.58 2.53 23.13
N ASP A 315 9.71 1.52 23.05
CA ASP A 315 10.07 0.13 22.76
C ASP A 315 10.31 -0.14 21.26
N CYS A 316 10.19 0.89 20.42
CA CYS A 316 10.33 0.78 18.97
C CYS A 316 11.21 1.87 18.35
N ILE A 317 12.10 2.48 19.16
CA ILE A 317 12.97 3.58 18.72
C ILE A 317 13.85 3.17 17.53
N VAL A 318 14.51 2.00 17.60
CA VAL A 318 15.40 1.55 16.51
C VAL A 318 14.59 1.31 15.25
N ARG A 319 13.44 0.65 15.37
CA ARG A 319 12.53 0.44 14.23
C ARG A 319 12.07 1.75 13.59
N LYS A 320 11.70 2.77 14.39
CA LYS A 320 11.35 4.10 13.85
C LYS A 320 12.51 4.72 13.08
N LEU A 321 13.73 4.69 13.62
CA LEU A 321 14.90 5.23 12.94
C LEU A 321 15.20 4.48 11.65
N HIS A 322 15.14 3.15 11.67
CA HIS A 322 15.30 2.32 10.48
C HIS A 322 14.24 2.64 9.42
N ASP A 323 12.99 2.81 9.84
CA ASP A 323 11.89 3.18 8.96
C ASP A 323 12.08 4.59 8.36
N ILE A 324 12.54 5.56 9.14
CA ILE A 324 12.87 6.91 8.65
C ILE A 324 14.02 6.83 7.64
N VAL A 325 15.13 6.16 7.97
CA VAL A 325 16.28 5.98 7.07
C VAL A 325 15.85 5.35 5.74
N SER A 326 14.97 4.36 5.78
CA SER A 326 14.46 3.70 4.57
C SER A 326 13.68 4.63 3.65
N ASN A 327 12.98 5.65 4.19
CA ASN A 327 12.10 6.53 3.41
C ASN A 327 12.78 7.86 3.02
N PHE A 328 13.57 8.43 3.93
CA PHE A 328 14.32 9.66 3.68
C PHE A 328 15.62 9.38 2.92
N GLY A 329 16.15 8.16 2.99
CA GLY A 329 17.51 7.84 2.57
C GLY A 329 18.56 8.42 3.52
N VAL A 330 19.80 8.00 3.33
CA VAL A 330 20.95 8.49 4.10
C VAL A 330 21.62 9.64 3.34
N ASN A 331 21.97 10.72 4.05
CA ASN A 331 22.64 11.91 3.49
C ASN A 331 21.82 12.63 2.41
N LYS A 332 20.49 12.53 2.46
CA LYS A 332 19.57 13.17 1.51
C LYS A 332 18.87 14.40 2.09
N ASN A 333 18.73 14.49 3.42
CA ASN A 333 18.04 15.57 4.10
C ASN A 333 18.84 15.94 5.35
N ALA A 334 19.62 17.02 5.26
CA ALA A 334 20.62 17.38 6.28
C ALA A 334 20.05 17.51 7.70
N GLN A 335 18.80 17.99 7.83
CA GLN A 335 18.14 18.12 9.13
C GLN A 335 17.77 16.74 9.70
N MET A 336 17.16 15.88 8.89
CA MET A 336 16.81 14.52 9.29
C MET A 336 18.07 13.68 9.56
N ASP A 337 19.10 13.81 8.72
CA ASP A 337 20.37 13.11 8.87
C ASP A 337 21.08 13.47 10.19
N ALA A 338 21.09 14.76 10.55
CA ALA A 338 21.63 15.21 11.84
C ALA A 338 20.85 14.60 13.01
N PHE A 339 19.51 14.66 12.95
CA PHE A 339 18.65 14.08 13.97
C PHE A 339 18.88 12.56 14.15
N ILE A 340 18.92 11.81 13.07
CA ILE A 340 19.16 10.35 13.12
C ILE A 340 20.54 10.07 13.71
N ARG A 341 21.59 10.77 13.27
CA ARG A 341 22.95 10.60 13.82
C ARG A 341 23.01 10.87 15.32
N ASP A 342 22.35 11.93 15.78
CA ASP A 342 22.35 12.30 17.19
C ASP A 342 21.56 11.28 18.04
N LYS A 343 20.41 10.81 17.56
CA LYS A 343 19.64 9.74 18.23
C LYS A 343 20.41 8.42 18.25
N VAL A 344 21.06 8.01 17.16
CA VAL A 344 21.89 6.79 17.13
C VAL A 344 23.06 6.88 18.09
N LYS A 345 23.76 8.03 18.16
CA LYS A 345 24.85 8.24 19.14
C LYS A 345 24.34 8.17 20.58
N TRP A 346 23.21 8.81 20.88
CA TRP A 346 22.59 8.76 22.19
C TRP A 346 22.25 7.32 22.59
N LEU A 347 21.65 6.57 21.67
CA LEU A 347 21.38 5.14 21.85
C LEU A 347 22.66 4.33 22.14
N CYS A 348 23.76 4.61 21.44
CA CYS A 348 25.04 3.94 21.71
C CYS A 348 25.60 4.23 23.12
N VAL A 349 25.32 5.41 23.69
CA VAL A 349 25.78 5.77 25.04
C VAL A 349 24.99 5.01 26.11
N ILE A 350 23.68 4.93 25.95
CA ILE A 350 22.79 4.30 26.95
C ILE A 350 22.75 2.77 26.85
N LEU A 351 23.37 2.17 25.83
CA LEU A 351 23.51 0.71 25.66
C LEU A 351 24.06 0.02 26.92
N HIS A 352 24.86 0.71 27.73
CA HIS A 352 25.53 0.14 28.90
C HIS A 352 24.80 0.43 30.23
N GLU A 353 23.67 1.13 30.20
CA GLU A 353 22.88 1.47 31.38
C GLU A 353 21.94 0.31 31.78
N GLU A 354 21.73 0.11 33.09
CA GLU A 354 20.92 -1.00 33.63
C GLU A 354 19.44 -0.96 33.20
N GLY A 355 18.93 0.22 32.80
CA GLY A 355 17.56 0.47 32.31
C GLY A 355 17.43 0.33 30.79
N TYR A 356 18.06 -0.71 30.22
CA TYR A 356 18.24 -0.93 28.79
C TYR A 356 16.93 -0.80 27.97
N PRO A 357 16.79 0.17 27.03
CA PRO A 357 15.50 0.52 26.43
C PRO A 357 15.14 -0.29 25.17
N PHE A 358 15.96 -1.25 24.73
CA PHE A 358 15.72 -1.98 23.49
C PHE A 358 14.92 -3.25 23.68
N SER A 359 13.94 -3.44 22.80
CA SER A 359 13.34 -4.75 22.54
C SER A 359 14.35 -5.71 21.90
N TYR A 360 14.05 -7.01 21.90
CA TYR A 360 14.89 -8.00 21.22
C TYR A 360 15.09 -7.67 19.72
N ASP A 361 14.02 -7.25 19.04
CA ASP A 361 14.06 -6.89 17.62
C ASP A 361 14.95 -5.66 17.38
N ASP A 362 14.86 -4.66 18.26
CA ASP A 362 15.72 -3.47 18.22
C ASP A 362 17.21 -3.87 18.34
N MET A 363 17.56 -4.84 19.19
CA MET A 363 18.95 -5.30 19.33
C MET A 363 19.49 -5.96 18.04
N VAL A 364 18.64 -6.64 17.27
CA VAL A 364 19.02 -7.29 16.01
C VAL A 364 19.23 -6.27 14.90
N GLU A 365 18.37 -5.25 14.82
CA GLU A 365 18.39 -4.24 13.76
C GLU A 365 19.42 -3.12 14.02
N PHE A 366 19.73 -2.82 15.28
CA PHE A 366 20.54 -1.65 15.64
C PHE A 366 21.96 -1.63 15.01
N PRO A 367 22.72 -2.74 14.94
CA PRO A 367 24.02 -2.73 14.27
C PRO A 367 23.96 -2.33 12.80
N TYR A 368 22.93 -2.77 12.06
CA TYR A 368 22.75 -2.40 10.65
C TYR A 368 22.40 -0.92 10.50
N LEU A 369 21.60 -0.38 11.42
CA LEU A 369 21.30 1.05 11.47
C LEU A 369 22.56 1.89 11.72
N ILE A 370 23.42 1.48 12.67
CA ILE A 370 24.71 2.15 12.93
C ILE A 370 25.55 2.14 11.66
N GLN A 371 25.71 0.98 11.01
CA GLN A 371 26.50 0.87 9.78
C GLN A 371 25.96 1.76 8.65
N ALA A 372 24.64 1.86 8.50
CA ALA A 372 24.01 2.67 7.46
C ALA A 372 24.21 4.18 7.69
N VAL A 373 24.09 4.63 8.94
CA VAL A 373 24.08 6.06 9.27
C VAL A 373 25.49 6.56 9.59
N MET A 374 26.33 5.75 10.24
CA MET A 374 27.67 6.09 10.72
C MET A 374 28.72 5.11 10.15
N PRO A 375 28.96 5.11 8.82
CA PRO A 375 29.90 4.21 8.17
C PRO A 375 31.37 4.49 8.50
#